data_AF-A0A844GCN2-F1
#
_entry.id   AF-A0A844GCN2-F1
#
_cell.length_a   1.000
_cell.length_b   1.000
_cell.length_c   1.000
_cell.angle_alpha   90.00
_cell.angle_beta   90.00
_cell.angle_gamma   90.00
#
_symmetry.space_group_name_H-M   'P 1'
#
loop_
_entity.id
_entity.type
_entity.pdbx_description
1 polymer ?
#
loop_
_entity_poly.entity_id
_entity_poly.type
_entity_poly.pdbx_seq_one_letter_code
_entity_poly.pdbx_strand_id
1 'polypeptide(L)'
;MKKPVRGSSLQLFLTGLITLLVLLTAFSLGYFYDRAMQRQLISAQHQLFNYASNQVAANIRENGARAEVITDLIAHSGLASAHSDVQRAIFIPQLVATLQANPALQAVYMGYDNGDFFLVRRLDAAAKQALSDAPPLSIWVVQYAHQQPNGQTLQRFEFLSSTLENVGQWHTDVHYDPRQRPRYQAANHANAPIQTPPYTFATTRQPGVTYARKGKSNGGIAGADVLLITASRY
;
A
#
# COMPACT_ATOMS: atom_id res chain seq x y z
N MET A 1 51.68 81.91 2.85
CA MET A 1 50.43 81.38 2.24
C MET A 1 50.46 79.85 2.23
N LYS A 2 49.57 79.20 3.00
CA LYS A 2 48.84 77.95 2.69
C LYS A 2 47.91 77.65 3.88
N LYS A 3 46.59 77.67 3.63
CA LYS A 3 45.51 77.52 4.63
C LYS A 3 45.46 76.09 5.19
N PRO A 4 45.12 75.89 6.48
CA PRO A 4 44.88 74.55 7.01
C PRO A 4 43.55 74.01 6.46
N VAL A 5 43.60 72.80 5.89
CA VAL A 5 42.46 72.12 5.28
C VAL A 5 41.50 71.64 6.39
N ARG A 6 40.44 72.42 6.66
CA ARG A 6 39.33 72.07 7.57
C ARG A 6 38.31 71.08 6.97
N GLY A 7 38.59 70.49 5.81
CA GLY A 7 37.65 69.62 5.07
C GLY A 7 37.69 68.13 5.44
N SER A 8 38.82 67.62 5.95
CA SER A 8 39.02 66.18 6.18
C SER A 8 38.24 65.64 7.38
N SER A 9 38.11 66.41 8.46
CA SER A 9 37.38 65.98 9.66
C SER A 9 35.87 65.84 9.43
N LEU A 10 35.28 66.72 8.61
CA LEU A 10 33.84 66.65 8.27
C LEU A 10 33.56 65.51 7.29
N GLN A 11 34.47 65.30 6.32
CA GLN A 11 34.36 64.19 5.36
C GLN A 11 34.48 62.84 6.07
N LEU A 12 35.43 62.68 7.01
CA LEU A 12 35.57 61.46 7.82
C LEU A 12 34.33 61.16 8.66
N PHE A 13 33.72 62.20 9.27
CA PHE A 13 32.48 62.06 10.02
C PHE A 13 31.30 61.66 9.12
N LEU A 14 31.15 62.30 7.97
CA LEU A 14 30.07 62.04 7.03
C LEU A 14 30.18 60.63 6.41
N THR A 15 31.39 60.21 6.02
CA THR A 15 31.62 58.85 5.50
C THR A 15 31.35 57.81 6.58
N GLY A 16 31.80 58.03 7.82
CA GLY A 16 31.50 57.13 8.94
C GLY A 16 30.00 56.99 9.21
N LEU A 17 29.25 58.10 9.16
CA LEU A 17 27.80 58.10 9.33
C LEU A 17 27.09 57.33 8.20
N ILE A 18 27.49 57.53 6.96
CA ILE A 18 26.91 56.83 5.80
C ILE A 18 27.21 55.32 5.88
N THR A 19 28.46 54.94 6.20
CA THR A 19 28.83 53.53 6.37
C THR A 19 28.03 52.87 7.49
N LEU A 20 27.84 53.56 8.62
CA LEU A 20 27.01 53.04 9.72
C LEU A 20 25.55 52.85 9.28
N LEU A 21 24.98 53.81 8.54
CA LEU A 21 23.60 53.74 8.05
C LEU A 21 23.39 52.57 7.08
N VAL A 22 24.36 52.35 6.17
CA VAL A 22 24.36 51.22 5.23
C VAL A 22 24.47 49.90 5.99
N LEU A 23 25.32 49.82 7.02
CA LEU A 23 25.45 48.61 7.84
C LEU A 23 24.16 48.31 8.62
N LEU A 24 23.51 49.33 9.18
CA LEU A 24 22.24 49.18 9.90
C LEU A 24 21.10 48.75 8.97
N THR A 25 21.05 49.28 7.74
CA THR A 25 20.05 48.87 6.75
C THR A 25 20.32 47.46 6.22
N ALA A 26 21.57 47.09 5.98
CA ALA A 26 21.93 45.72 5.60
C ALA A 26 21.61 44.72 6.72
N PHE A 27 21.89 45.08 7.98
CA PHE A 27 21.59 44.27 9.14
C PHE A 27 20.07 44.12 9.35
N SER A 28 19.29 45.21 9.21
CA SER A 28 17.84 45.13 9.33
C SER A 28 17.25 44.29 8.22
N LEU A 29 17.69 44.46 6.96
CA LEU A 29 17.26 43.63 5.84
C LEU A 29 17.57 42.15 6.07
N GLY A 30 18.80 41.83 6.52
CA GLY A 30 19.18 40.46 6.84
C GLY A 30 18.34 39.85 7.95
N TYR A 31 18.13 40.61 9.04
CA TYR A 31 17.29 40.19 10.16
C TYR A 31 15.82 39.95 9.76
N PHE A 32 15.26 40.84 8.93
CA PHE A 32 13.91 40.67 8.39
C PHE A 32 13.82 39.50 7.40
N TYR A 33 14.85 39.30 6.57
CA TYR A 33 14.93 38.20 5.61
C TYR A 33 14.94 36.83 6.30
N ASP A 34 15.79 36.65 7.33
CA ASP A 34 15.86 35.40 8.10
C ASP A 34 14.53 35.10 8.81
N ARG A 35 13.90 36.13 9.40
CA ARG A 35 12.61 36.02 10.10
C ARG A 35 11.44 35.70 9.15
N ALA A 36 11.46 36.24 7.92
CA ALA A 36 10.43 35.99 6.91
C ALA A 36 10.62 34.61 6.26
N MET A 37 11.86 34.23 5.96
CA MET A 37 12.21 32.98 5.29
C MET A 37 11.97 31.75 6.18
N GLN A 38 12.29 31.83 7.48
CA GLN A 38 12.00 30.73 8.41
C GLN A 38 10.50 30.45 8.56
N ARG A 39 9.63 31.47 8.45
CA ARG A 39 8.17 31.27 8.53
C ARG A 39 7.61 30.61 7.27
N GLN A 40 8.13 30.96 6.08
CA GLN A 40 7.68 30.40 4.81
C GLN A 40 8.20 28.97 4.55
N LEU A 41 9.44 28.66 4.95
CA LEU A 41 10.02 27.32 4.80
C LEU A 41 9.32 26.28 5.69
N ILE A 42 8.98 26.66 6.93
CA ILE A 42 8.28 25.77 7.88
C ILE A 42 6.82 25.57 7.44
N SER A 43 6.12 26.62 6.99
CA SER A 43 4.74 26.47 6.50
C SER A 43 4.65 25.65 5.21
N ALA A 44 5.62 25.76 4.29
CA ALA A 44 5.66 24.97 3.06
C ALA A 44 5.91 23.48 3.35
N GLN A 45 6.78 23.15 4.32
CA GLN A 45 7.00 21.77 4.76
C GLN A 45 5.77 21.18 5.46
N HIS A 46 5.10 21.93 6.33
CA HIS A 46 3.86 21.47 6.96
C HIS A 46 2.69 21.36 5.98
N GLN A 47 2.56 22.27 5.01
CA GLN A 47 1.51 22.18 4.00
C GLN A 47 1.74 21.01 3.04
N LEU A 48 2.97 20.75 2.61
CA LEU A 48 3.30 19.57 1.80
C LEU A 48 3.11 18.26 2.59
N PHE A 49 3.51 18.22 3.86
CA PHE A 49 3.31 17.06 4.73
C PHE A 49 1.83 16.80 5.02
N ASN A 50 1.05 17.85 5.34
CA ASN A 50 -0.38 17.73 5.59
C ASN A 50 -1.15 17.41 4.30
N TYR A 51 -0.75 17.96 3.16
CA TYR A 51 -1.31 17.63 1.85
C TYR A 51 -1.00 16.17 1.47
N ALA A 52 0.24 15.72 1.61
CA ALA A 52 0.63 14.33 1.39
C ALA A 52 -0.10 13.37 2.35
N SER A 53 -0.20 13.72 3.64
CA SER A 53 -0.92 12.92 4.64
C SER A 53 -2.42 12.86 4.36
N ASN A 54 -3.04 13.98 3.96
CA ASN A 54 -4.46 14.02 3.62
C ASN A 54 -4.76 13.27 2.31
N GLN A 55 -3.88 13.34 1.31
CA GLN A 55 -3.98 12.57 0.07
C GLN A 55 -3.82 11.07 0.32
N VAL A 56 -2.84 10.65 1.13
CA VAL A 56 -2.67 9.25 1.55
C VAL A 56 -3.91 8.77 2.32
N ALA A 57 -4.41 9.57 3.26
CA ALA A 57 -5.63 9.22 4.02
C ALA A 57 -6.88 9.14 3.13
N ALA A 58 -7.02 10.04 2.14
CA ALA A 58 -8.12 9.99 1.18
C ALA A 58 -8.05 8.75 0.29
N ASN A 59 -6.87 8.43 -0.23
CA ASN A 59 -6.65 7.22 -1.03
C ASN A 59 -6.90 5.93 -0.22
N ILE A 60 -6.50 5.90 1.05
CA ILE A 60 -6.79 4.76 1.94
C ILE A 60 -8.29 4.61 2.17
N ARG A 61 -9.02 5.72 2.40
CA ARG A 61 -10.48 5.67 2.59
C ARG A 61 -11.20 5.20 1.32
N GLU A 62 -10.82 5.72 0.16
CA GLU A 62 -11.49 5.38 -1.10
C GLU A 62 -11.18 3.95 -1.55
N ASN A 63 -9.91 3.53 -1.49
CA ASN A 63 -9.52 2.15 -1.78
C ASN A 63 -10.07 1.18 -0.74
N GLY A 64 -10.19 1.62 0.51
CA GLY A 64 -10.78 0.86 1.59
C GLY A 64 -12.25 0.57 1.38
N ALA A 65 -13.06 1.58 1.07
CA ALA A 65 -14.48 1.40 0.77
C ALA A 65 -14.71 0.43 -0.40
N ARG A 66 -13.88 0.52 -1.46
CA ARG A 66 -13.93 -0.44 -2.59
C ARG A 66 -13.57 -1.86 -2.15
N ALA A 67 -12.50 -2.01 -1.38
CA ALA A 67 -12.06 -3.32 -0.89
C ALA A 67 -13.09 -3.96 0.05
N GLU A 68 -13.77 -3.18 0.88
CA GLU A 68 -14.85 -3.63 1.73
C GLU A 68 -16.01 -4.22 0.91
N VAL A 69 -16.51 -3.48 -0.09
CA VAL A 69 -17.57 -3.95 -1.00
C VAL A 69 -17.15 -5.21 -1.75
N ILE A 70 -15.93 -5.24 -2.28
CA ILE A 70 -15.41 -6.42 -3.01
C ILE A 70 -15.34 -7.64 -2.10
N THR A 71 -14.84 -7.46 -0.88
CA THR A 71 -14.75 -8.54 0.10
C THR A 71 -16.14 -9.07 0.47
N ASP A 72 -17.11 -8.18 0.64
CA ASP A 72 -18.49 -8.54 0.93
C ASP A 72 -19.16 -9.30 -0.23
N LEU A 73 -18.92 -8.87 -1.47
CA LEU A 73 -19.40 -9.57 -2.67
C LEU A 73 -18.81 -10.98 -2.78
N ILE A 74 -17.50 -11.13 -2.54
CA ILE A 74 -16.84 -12.44 -2.57
C ILE A 74 -17.43 -13.35 -1.46
N ALA A 75 -17.59 -12.83 -0.25
CA ALA A 75 -18.14 -13.56 0.90
C ALA A 75 -19.56 -14.09 0.66
N HIS A 76 -20.35 -13.40 -0.16
CA HIS A 76 -21.72 -13.80 -0.49
C HIS A 76 -21.86 -14.45 -1.88
N SER A 77 -20.76 -14.61 -2.62
CA SER A 77 -20.74 -15.25 -3.93
C SER A 77 -20.78 -16.79 -3.81
N GLY A 78 -20.98 -17.46 -4.95
CA GLY A 78 -20.85 -18.92 -5.04
C GLY A 78 -19.47 -19.45 -4.70
N LEU A 79 -18.42 -18.60 -4.69
CA LEU A 79 -17.08 -19.00 -4.28
C LEU A 79 -17.04 -19.41 -2.80
N ALA A 80 -17.83 -18.76 -1.94
CA ALA A 80 -17.90 -19.11 -0.53
C ALA A 80 -18.45 -20.52 -0.29
N SER A 81 -19.23 -21.05 -1.24
CA SER A 81 -19.79 -22.41 -1.20
C SER A 81 -19.02 -23.40 -2.09
N ALA A 82 -17.86 -23.03 -2.62
CA ALA A 82 -17.10 -23.89 -3.53
C ALA A 82 -16.24 -24.91 -2.78
N HIS A 83 -16.46 -26.19 -3.07
CA HIS A 83 -15.82 -27.33 -2.39
C HIS A 83 -14.73 -28.01 -3.22
N SER A 84 -14.54 -27.62 -4.49
CA SER A 84 -13.52 -28.19 -5.36
C SER A 84 -12.76 -27.13 -6.14
N ASP A 85 -11.55 -27.46 -6.57
CA ASP A 85 -10.73 -26.58 -7.42
C ASP A 85 -11.44 -26.21 -8.72
N VAL A 86 -12.18 -27.14 -9.31
CA VAL A 86 -12.98 -26.88 -10.52
C VAL A 86 -14.05 -25.81 -10.26
N GLN A 87 -14.76 -25.89 -9.12
CA GLN A 87 -15.75 -24.88 -8.75
C GLN A 87 -15.10 -23.52 -8.45
N ARG A 88 -13.94 -23.52 -7.79
CA ARG A 88 -13.17 -22.30 -7.47
C ARG A 88 -12.61 -21.64 -8.73
N ALA A 89 -12.12 -22.43 -9.68
CA ALA A 89 -11.50 -21.96 -10.92
C ALA A 89 -12.46 -21.16 -11.82
N ILE A 90 -13.77 -21.45 -11.77
CA ILE A 90 -14.79 -20.70 -12.50
C ILE A 90 -14.78 -19.20 -12.14
N PHE A 91 -14.35 -18.86 -10.92
CA PHE A 91 -14.31 -17.47 -10.44
C PHE A 91 -13.02 -16.73 -10.84
N ILE A 92 -11.99 -17.42 -11.36
CA ILE A 92 -10.70 -16.78 -11.70
C ILE A 92 -10.88 -15.56 -12.62
N PRO A 93 -11.63 -15.62 -13.74
CA PRO A 93 -11.79 -14.46 -14.62
C PRO A 93 -12.42 -13.26 -13.91
N GLN A 94 -13.43 -13.49 -13.06
CA GLN A 94 -14.09 -12.44 -12.29
C GLN A 94 -13.14 -11.82 -11.24
N LEU A 95 -12.38 -12.65 -10.52
CA LEU A 95 -11.42 -12.18 -9.52
C LEU A 95 -10.27 -11.41 -10.18
N VAL A 96 -9.78 -11.86 -11.33
CA VAL A 96 -8.77 -11.11 -12.11
C VAL A 96 -9.32 -9.78 -12.60
N ALA A 97 -10.53 -9.74 -13.16
CA ALA A 97 -11.16 -8.49 -13.57
C ALA A 97 -11.31 -7.50 -12.38
N THR A 98 -11.64 -8.03 -11.20
CA THR A 98 -11.72 -7.25 -9.96
C THR A 98 -10.36 -6.65 -9.58
N LEU A 99 -9.28 -7.46 -9.62
CA LEU A 99 -7.92 -6.99 -9.34
C LEU A 99 -7.41 -5.98 -10.40
N GLN A 100 -7.82 -6.16 -11.67
CA GLN A 100 -7.48 -5.23 -12.76
C GLN A 100 -8.14 -3.86 -12.56
N ALA A 101 -9.42 -3.83 -12.19
CA ALA A 101 -10.18 -2.61 -11.95
C ALA A 101 -9.73 -1.86 -10.69
N ASN A 102 -9.01 -2.52 -9.78
CA ASN A 102 -8.62 -1.96 -8.47
C ASN A 102 -7.12 -2.10 -8.24
N PRO A 103 -6.27 -1.17 -8.74
CA PRO A 103 -4.82 -1.28 -8.67
C PRO A 103 -4.22 -1.38 -7.26
N ALA A 104 -4.92 -0.90 -6.23
CA ALA A 104 -4.50 -1.03 -4.84
C ALA A 104 -4.69 -2.45 -4.27
N LEU A 105 -5.53 -3.27 -4.89
CA LEU A 105 -5.74 -4.67 -4.52
C LEU A 105 -4.64 -5.55 -5.11
N GLN A 106 -3.96 -6.29 -4.24
CA GLN A 106 -2.90 -7.22 -4.62
C GLN A 106 -3.41 -8.65 -4.71
N ALA A 107 -4.31 -9.03 -3.80
CA ALA A 107 -4.87 -10.36 -3.78
C ALA A 107 -6.31 -10.35 -3.28
N VAL A 108 -7.08 -11.31 -3.78
CA VAL A 108 -8.40 -11.66 -3.27
C VAL A 108 -8.43 -13.16 -3.03
N TYR A 109 -9.08 -13.59 -1.96
CA TYR A 109 -9.00 -14.99 -1.54
C TYR A 109 -10.23 -15.42 -0.74
N MET A 110 -10.37 -16.74 -0.63
CA MET A 110 -11.28 -17.43 0.27
C MET A 110 -10.46 -18.42 1.12
N GLY A 111 -10.52 -18.27 2.44
CA GLY A 111 -10.07 -19.29 3.39
C GLY A 111 -11.28 -20.04 3.91
N TYR A 112 -11.35 -21.34 3.68
CA TYR A 112 -12.51 -22.17 4.03
C TYR A 112 -12.43 -22.66 5.48
N ASP A 113 -13.58 -23.07 6.04
CA ASP A 113 -13.72 -23.62 7.38
C ASP A 113 -13.02 -24.98 7.58
N ASN A 114 -12.95 -25.77 6.51
CA ASN A 114 -12.17 -27.01 6.46
C ASN A 114 -10.64 -26.78 6.45
N GLY A 115 -10.19 -25.53 6.34
CA GLY A 115 -8.77 -25.16 6.30
C GLY A 115 -8.19 -25.10 4.89
N ASP A 116 -8.99 -25.34 3.85
CA ASP A 116 -8.58 -25.08 2.47
C ASP A 116 -8.43 -23.59 2.22
N PHE A 117 -7.66 -23.26 1.20
CA PHE A 117 -7.42 -21.89 0.80
C PHE A 117 -7.39 -21.76 -0.72
N PHE A 118 -8.00 -20.68 -1.22
CA PHE A 118 -7.99 -20.30 -2.62
C PHE A 118 -7.69 -18.82 -2.74
N LEU A 119 -6.67 -18.44 -3.50
CA LEU A 119 -6.24 -17.06 -3.66
C LEU A 119 -5.91 -16.75 -5.11
N VAL A 120 -6.31 -15.58 -5.58
CA VAL A 120 -5.87 -15.00 -6.84
C VAL A 120 -5.11 -13.73 -6.52
N ARG A 121 -3.89 -13.59 -7.08
CA ARG A 121 -3.00 -12.46 -6.83
C ARG A 121 -2.37 -11.93 -8.11
N ARG A 122 -2.13 -10.63 -8.12
CA ARG A 122 -1.28 -9.96 -9.12
C ARG A 122 0.19 -10.30 -8.90
N LEU A 123 0.88 -10.67 -9.97
CA LEU A 123 2.31 -10.93 -9.94
C LEU A 123 3.11 -9.66 -10.29
N ASP A 124 3.13 -8.69 -9.36
CA ASP A 124 3.94 -7.47 -9.47
C ASP A 124 5.44 -7.76 -9.21
N ALA A 125 6.30 -6.74 -9.26
CA ALA A 125 7.75 -6.94 -9.09
C ALA A 125 8.12 -7.61 -7.75
N ALA A 126 7.46 -7.21 -6.65
CA ALA A 126 7.71 -7.80 -5.33
C ALA A 126 7.21 -9.25 -5.27
N ALA A 127 6.05 -9.54 -5.86
CA ALA A 127 5.52 -10.89 -5.96
C ALA A 127 6.37 -11.79 -6.87
N LYS A 128 6.90 -11.28 -7.99
CA LYS A 128 7.85 -12.00 -8.86
C LYS A 128 9.16 -12.31 -8.14
N GLN A 129 9.63 -11.39 -7.31
CA GLN A 129 10.83 -11.63 -6.49
C GLN A 129 10.58 -12.71 -5.43
N ALA A 130 9.42 -12.69 -4.78
CA ALA A 130 9.04 -13.67 -3.77
C ALA A 130 8.74 -15.06 -4.35
N LEU A 131 8.20 -15.10 -5.57
CA LEU A 131 7.88 -16.32 -6.32
C LEU A 131 8.86 -16.42 -7.50
N SER A 132 10.15 -16.59 -7.18
CA SER A 132 11.24 -16.55 -8.16
C SER A 132 11.12 -17.57 -9.29
N ASP A 133 10.40 -18.66 -9.04
CA ASP A 133 10.18 -19.73 -10.01
C ASP A 133 9.03 -19.42 -10.99
N ALA A 134 8.39 -18.25 -10.86
CA ALA A 134 7.33 -17.82 -11.75
C ALA A 134 7.86 -17.64 -13.18
N PRO A 135 7.25 -18.27 -14.20
CA PRO A 135 7.63 -18.08 -15.59
C PRO A 135 7.59 -16.60 -16.01
N PRO A 136 8.45 -16.14 -16.95
CA PRO A 136 8.55 -14.72 -17.33
C PRO A 136 7.24 -14.06 -17.76
N LEU A 137 6.36 -14.81 -18.44
CA LEU A 137 5.07 -14.34 -18.97
C LEU A 137 3.95 -14.30 -17.92
N SER A 138 4.23 -14.68 -16.68
CA SER A 138 3.24 -14.73 -15.60
C SER A 138 2.83 -13.32 -15.17
N ILE A 139 1.52 -13.08 -15.15
CA ILE A 139 0.88 -11.83 -14.70
C ILE A 139 0.04 -12.06 -13.44
N TRP A 140 -0.53 -13.26 -13.30
CA TRP A 140 -1.33 -13.67 -12.16
C TRP A 140 -0.80 -14.95 -11.56
N VAL A 141 -1.05 -15.14 -10.27
CA VAL A 141 -0.84 -16.42 -9.59
C VAL A 141 -2.12 -16.81 -8.88
N VAL A 142 -2.51 -18.07 -9.05
CA VAL A 142 -3.60 -18.70 -8.33
C VAL A 142 -3.00 -19.71 -7.36
N GLN A 143 -3.33 -19.59 -6.08
CA GLN A 143 -2.90 -20.50 -5.05
C GLN A 143 -4.09 -21.34 -4.59
N TYR A 144 -3.90 -22.65 -4.59
CA TYR A 144 -4.75 -23.63 -3.95
C TYR A 144 -3.97 -24.21 -2.78
N ALA A 145 -4.61 -24.37 -1.62
CA ALA A 145 -4.05 -25.18 -0.54
C ALA A 145 -5.14 -26.05 0.09
N HIS A 146 -4.79 -27.30 0.37
CA HIS A 146 -5.70 -28.27 0.94
C HIS A 146 -5.10 -28.93 2.18
N GLN A 147 -5.91 -29.06 3.23
CA GLN A 147 -5.51 -29.84 4.40
C GLN A 147 -5.64 -31.33 4.09
N GLN A 148 -4.58 -32.08 4.36
CA GLN A 148 -4.56 -33.53 4.19
C GLN A 148 -4.90 -34.24 5.52
N PRO A 149 -5.49 -35.45 5.48
CA PRO A 149 -5.80 -36.21 6.70
C PRO A 149 -4.58 -36.52 7.59
N ASN A 150 -3.38 -36.53 7.02
CA ASN A 150 -2.12 -36.76 7.72
C ASN A 150 -1.55 -35.48 8.40
N GLY A 151 -2.29 -34.37 8.37
CA GLY A 151 -1.87 -33.07 8.94
C GLY A 151 -0.96 -32.23 8.05
N GLN A 152 -0.59 -32.71 6.86
CA GLN A 152 0.16 -31.92 5.88
C GLN A 152 -0.76 -30.98 5.11
N THR A 153 -0.17 -29.95 4.48
CA THR A 153 -0.88 -29.07 3.56
C THR A 153 -0.30 -29.26 2.17
N LEU A 154 -1.15 -29.61 1.20
CA LEU A 154 -0.73 -29.64 -0.21
C LEU A 154 -1.04 -28.28 -0.83
N GLN A 155 -0.02 -27.58 -1.30
CA GLN A 155 -0.19 -26.31 -2.00
C GLN A 155 0.14 -26.45 -3.49
N ARG A 156 -0.69 -25.82 -4.32
CA ARG A 156 -0.47 -25.67 -5.77
C ARG A 156 -0.55 -24.21 -6.15
N PHE A 157 0.44 -23.74 -6.89
CA PHE A 157 0.48 -22.43 -7.51
C PHE A 157 0.36 -22.60 -9.02
N GLU A 158 -0.63 -21.95 -9.62
CA GLU A 158 -0.80 -21.86 -11.07
C GLU A 158 -0.47 -20.44 -11.51
N PHE A 159 0.44 -20.32 -12.47
CA PHE A 159 0.86 -19.04 -13.02
C PHE A 159 0.11 -18.80 -14.33
N LEU A 160 -0.55 -17.64 -14.44
CA LEU A 160 -1.37 -17.31 -15.59
C LEU A 160 -0.81 -16.10 -16.35
N SER A 161 -0.93 -16.16 -17.67
CA SER A 161 -0.61 -15.05 -18.57
C SER A 161 -1.63 -13.90 -18.44
N SER A 162 -1.46 -12.84 -19.24
CA SER A 162 -2.46 -11.77 -19.37
C SER A 162 -3.81 -12.24 -19.94
N THR A 163 -3.83 -13.33 -20.72
CA THR A 163 -5.04 -13.96 -21.30
C THR A 163 -5.63 -15.06 -20.43
N LEU A 164 -5.12 -15.24 -19.20
CA LEU A 164 -5.49 -16.29 -18.25
C LEU A 164 -5.11 -17.71 -18.69
N GLU A 165 -4.22 -17.84 -19.67
CA GLU A 165 -3.64 -19.13 -20.03
C GLU A 165 -2.64 -19.56 -18.94
N ASN A 166 -2.69 -20.84 -18.55
CA ASN A 166 -1.72 -21.40 -17.63
C ASN A 166 -0.36 -21.51 -18.34
N VAL A 167 0.64 -20.79 -17.83
CA VAL A 167 2.02 -20.75 -18.35
C VAL A 167 3.01 -21.49 -17.46
N GLY A 168 2.55 -22.06 -16.34
CA GLY A 168 3.37 -22.83 -15.44
C GLY A 168 2.66 -23.16 -14.13
N GLN A 169 3.23 -24.11 -13.41
CA GLN A 169 2.72 -24.57 -12.13
C GLN A 169 3.87 -24.93 -11.19
N TRP A 170 3.62 -24.76 -9.89
CA TRP A 170 4.55 -25.10 -8.82
C TRP A 170 3.79 -25.71 -7.63
N HIS A 171 4.42 -26.63 -6.91
CA HIS A 171 3.82 -27.31 -5.77
C HIS A 171 4.76 -27.26 -4.57
N THR A 172 4.18 -27.21 -3.37
CA THR A 172 4.92 -27.29 -2.11
C THR A 172 4.06 -27.92 -1.01
N ASP A 173 4.72 -28.52 -0.04
CA ASP A 173 4.15 -29.13 1.16
C ASP A 173 4.26 -28.23 2.40
N VAL A 174 4.70 -26.97 2.21
CA VAL A 174 4.79 -25.97 3.28
C VAL A 174 3.41 -25.80 3.93
N HIS A 175 3.39 -26.01 5.25
CA HIS A 175 2.16 -25.90 6.03
C HIS A 175 1.54 -24.51 5.92
N TYR A 176 0.24 -24.48 5.66
CA TYR A 176 -0.54 -23.25 5.62
C TYR A 176 -1.97 -23.55 6.02
N ASP A 177 -2.44 -22.90 7.09
CA ASP A 177 -3.83 -22.95 7.51
C ASP A 177 -4.38 -21.52 7.63
N PRO A 178 -5.39 -21.13 6.82
CA PRO A 178 -5.97 -19.80 6.88
C PRO A 178 -6.64 -19.53 8.23
N ARG A 179 -7.10 -20.56 8.96
CA ARG A 179 -7.84 -20.44 10.23
C ARG A 179 -6.96 -20.01 11.40
N GLN A 180 -5.66 -20.27 11.30
CA GLN A 180 -4.67 -19.84 12.28
C GLN A 180 -4.25 -18.37 12.09
N ARG A 181 -4.71 -17.70 11.02
CA ARG A 181 -4.29 -16.34 10.71
C ARG A 181 -5.14 -15.33 11.48
N PRO A 182 -4.55 -14.28 12.09
CA PRO A 182 -5.29 -13.30 12.88
C PRO A 182 -6.48 -12.68 12.14
N ARG A 183 -6.31 -12.39 10.84
CA ARG A 183 -7.36 -11.86 9.95
C ARG A 183 -8.57 -12.79 9.82
N TYR A 184 -8.36 -14.10 9.82
CA TYR A 184 -9.44 -15.08 9.76
C TYR A 184 -10.20 -15.12 11.07
N GLN A 185 -9.47 -15.24 12.18
CA GLN A 185 -10.05 -15.32 13.53
C GLN A 185 -10.89 -14.07 13.82
N ALA A 186 -10.34 -12.88 13.55
CA ALA A 186 -11.03 -11.62 13.76
C ALA A 186 -12.32 -11.52 12.92
N ALA A 187 -12.28 -11.91 11.64
CA ALA A 187 -13.47 -11.86 10.77
C ALA A 187 -14.52 -12.92 11.17
N ASN A 188 -14.11 -14.07 11.70
CA ASN A 188 -15.03 -15.13 12.08
C ASN A 188 -15.93 -14.75 13.27
N HIS A 189 -15.47 -13.82 14.11
CA HIS A 189 -16.22 -13.28 15.25
C HIS A 189 -16.97 -11.98 14.92
N ALA A 190 -16.87 -11.47 13.69
CA ALA A 190 -17.48 -10.22 13.27
C ALA A 190 -18.78 -10.44 12.47
N ASN A 191 -19.76 -9.55 12.69
CA ASN A 191 -21.02 -9.53 11.93
C ASN A 191 -20.97 -8.64 10.68
N ALA A 192 -19.88 -7.88 10.50
CA ALA A 192 -19.65 -6.95 9.40
C ALA A 192 -18.23 -7.19 8.84
N PRO A 193 -17.87 -6.60 7.67
CA PRO A 193 -16.51 -6.68 7.19
C PRO A 193 -15.58 -6.03 8.21
N ILE A 194 -14.39 -6.59 8.38
CA ILE A 194 -13.35 -6.02 9.21
C ILE A 194 -12.19 -5.54 8.36
N GLN A 195 -11.43 -4.60 8.88
CA GLN A 195 -10.13 -4.22 8.38
C GLN A 195 -9.07 -4.58 9.42
N THR A 196 -7.99 -5.23 9.01
CA THR A 196 -6.84 -5.43 9.90
C THR A 196 -6.08 -4.13 10.13
N PRO A 197 -5.34 -4.01 11.24
CA PRO A 197 -4.26 -3.03 11.32
C PRO A 197 -3.25 -3.23 10.17
N PRO A 198 -2.53 -2.17 9.76
CA PRO A 198 -1.39 -2.29 8.86
C PRO A 198 -0.39 -3.37 9.27
N TYR A 199 0.05 -4.19 8.31
CA TYR A 199 1.10 -5.19 8.52
C TYR A 199 1.85 -5.48 7.23
N THR A 200 2.97 -6.19 7.34
CA THR A 200 3.78 -6.61 6.19
C THR A 200 3.31 -7.96 5.68
N PHE A 201 2.88 -8.04 4.41
CA PHE A 201 2.44 -9.30 3.81
C PHE A 201 3.56 -10.33 3.76
N ALA A 202 3.26 -11.56 4.17
CA ALA A 202 4.26 -12.62 4.30
C ALA A 202 4.91 -12.99 2.97
N THR A 203 4.13 -13.06 1.88
CA THR A 203 4.64 -13.40 0.55
C THR A 203 5.44 -12.25 -0.06
N THR A 204 4.83 -11.08 -0.25
CA THR A 204 5.44 -9.99 -1.04
C THR A 204 6.31 -9.05 -0.22
N ARG A 205 6.29 -9.15 1.12
CA ARG A 205 6.99 -8.24 2.05
C ARG A 205 6.60 -6.77 1.90
N GLN A 206 5.44 -6.50 1.29
CA GLN A 206 4.90 -5.14 1.15
C GLN A 206 3.97 -4.78 2.32
N PRO A 207 3.96 -3.51 2.77
CA PRO A 207 3.03 -3.04 3.80
C PRO A 207 1.62 -2.87 3.23
N GLY A 208 0.63 -3.40 3.94
CA GLY A 208 -0.76 -3.38 3.52
C GLY A 208 -1.74 -3.59 4.67
N VAL A 209 -3.01 -3.62 4.31
CA VAL A 209 -4.13 -3.99 5.18
C VAL A 209 -4.95 -5.06 4.48
N THR A 210 -5.62 -5.90 5.26
CA THR A 210 -6.56 -6.88 4.72
C THR A 210 -7.98 -6.50 5.15
N TYR A 211 -8.88 -6.48 4.18
CA TYR A 211 -10.32 -6.50 4.43
C TYR A 211 -10.76 -7.96 4.48
N ALA A 212 -11.57 -8.32 5.47
CA ALA A 212 -12.03 -9.70 5.64
C ALA A 212 -13.50 -9.75 6.04
N ARG A 213 -14.25 -10.69 5.45
CA ARG A 213 -15.67 -10.88 5.73
C ARG A 213 -15.98 -12.36 5.85
N LYS A 214 -16.77 -12.72 6.86
CA LYS A 214 -17.31 -14.07 7.00
C LYS A 214 -18.26 -14.39 5.86
N GLY A 215 -17.98 -15.49 5.18
CA GLY A 215 -18.79 -16.00 4.08
C GLY A 215 -20.15 -16.53 4.52
N LYS A 216 -21.11 -16.53 3.60
CA LYS A 216 -22.44 -17.10 3.84
C LYS A 216 -22.35 -18.59 4.17
N SER A 217 -23.32 -19.11 4.93
CA SER A 217 -23.47 -20.54 5.25
C SER A 217 -22.23 -21.18 5.92
N ASN A 218 -21.45 -20.39 6.67
CA ASN A 218 -20.17 -20.83 7.26
C ASN A 218 -19.12 -21.28 6.23
N GLY A 219 -19.19 -20.81 4.98
CA GLY A 219 -18.22 -21.17 3.93
C GLY A 219 -16.77 -20.72 4.17
N GLY A 220 -16.48 -20.04 5.28
CA GLY A 220 -15.16 -19.54 5.66
C GLY A 220 -15.08 -18.01 5.66
N ILE A 221 -13.90 -17.47 5.37
CA ILE A 221 -13.60 -16.04 5.37
C ILE A 221 -13.08 -15.62 3.99
N ALA A 222 -13.79 -14.69 3.35
CA ALA A 222 -13.28 -13.97 2.19
C ALA A 222 -12.32 -12.88 2.65
N GLY A 223 -11.31 -12.57 1.84
CA GLY A 223 -10.50 -11.38 2.08
C GLY A 223 -9.86 -10.77 0.86
N ALA A 224 -9.46 -9.52 1.03
CA ALA A 224 -8.86 -8.68 0.01
C ALA A 224 -7.66 -7.94 0.61
N ASP A 225 -6.48 -8.17 0.04
CA ASP A 225 -5.22 -7.57 0.47
C ASP A 225 -4.99 -6.26 -0.30
N VAL A 226 -4.93 -5.14 0.42
CA VAL A 226 -4.76 -3.78 -0.11
C VAL A 226 -3.39 -3.23 0.29
N LEU A 227 -2.64 -2.68 -0.66
CA LEU A 227 -1.39 -1.96 -0.34
C LEU A 227 -1.67 -0.58 0.24
N LEU A 228 -0.85 -0.18 1.21
CA LEU A 228 -0.87 1.19 1.73
C LEU A 228 -0.18 2.18 0.79
N ILE A 229 0.83 1.71 0.06
CA ILE A 229 1.56 2.50 -0.91
C ILE A 229 1.45 1.77 -2.24
N THR A 230 0.61 2.29 -3.12
CA THR A 230 0.59 1.85 -4.52
C THR A 230 1.76 2.53 -5.22
N ALA A 231 2.65 1.76 -5.85
CA ALA A 231 3.63 2.35 -6.76
C ALA A 231 2.84 3.07 -7.87
N SER A 232 2.92 4.40 -7.91
CA SER A 232 2.33 5.18 -8.99
C SER A 232 2.93 4.69 -10.30
N ARG A 233 2.07 4.29 -11.23
CA ARG A 233 2.48 4.01 -12.61
C ARG A 233 3.00 5.33 -13.19
N TYR A 234 4.32 5.46 -13.26
CA TYR A 234 4.97 6.39 -14.18
C TYR A 234 5.10 5.71 -15.54
#